data_AF-A0A3D2NFJ4-F1
#
_entry.id   AF-A0A3D2NFJ4-F1
#
_cell.length_a   1.000
_cell.length_b   1.000
_cell.length_c   1.000
_cell.angle_alpha   90.00
_cell.angle_beta   90.00
_cell.angle_gamma   90.00
#
_symmetry.space_group_name_H-M   'P 1'
#
loop_
_entity.id
_entity.type
_entity.pdbx_description
1 polymer ?
#
loop_
_entity_poly.entity_id
_entity_poly.type
_entity_poly.pdbx_seq_one_letter_code
_entity_poly.pdbx_strand_id
1 'polypeptide(L)'
;MATISSRVSMLRALALTMPSSRRDDEGHRSLDRLMDAGTWLHTEALHSSMVSFGPPYDHDIDMSDTTQVVDALLNGSVCNLDPRLLSGVKHVQGNVAPLSDPKSPWHDVYNERESLLTDRMSGARHSSLAEAAGATLLFSIGDYEDALVSVLDRWGRQA
;
A
#
# COMPACT_ATOMS: atom_id res chain seq x y z
N MET A 1 -26.25 -4.33 -8.38
CA MET A 1 -25.09 -3.72 -7.69
C MET A 1 -24.90 -4.41 -6.33
N ALA A 2 -24.24 -5.56 -6.33
CA ALA A 2 -23.95 -6.34 -5.11
C ALA A 2 -22.56 -6.96 -5.25
N THR A 3 -21.51 -6.14 -5.26
CA THR A 3 -20.16 -6.58 -5.67
C THR A 3 -19.10 -6.43 -4.57
N ILE A 4 -19.24 -5.49 -3.64
CA ILE A 4 -18.24 -5.30 -2.56
C ILE A 4 -18.70 -5.97 -1.26
N SER A 5 -19.96 -5.77 -0.86
CA SER A 5 -20.49 -6.35 0.37
C SER A 5 -20.50 -7.88 0.36
N SER A 6 -20.72 -8.51 -0.80
CA SER A 6 -20.64 -9.98 -0.94
C SER A 6 -19.21 -10.48 -0.82
N ARG A 7 -18.24 -9.77 -1.41
CA ARG A 7 -16.81 -10.09 -1.32
C ARG A 7 -16.27 -9.93 0.10
N VAL A 8 -16.66 -8.87 0.80
CA VAL A 8 -16.29 -8.66 2.22
C VAL A 8 -16.93 -9.72 3.13
N SER A 9 -18.20 -10.09 2.89
CA SER A 9 -18.86 -11.16 3.65
C SER A 9 -18.23 -12.53 3.37
N MET A 10 -17.79 -12.79 2.13
CA MET A 10 -16.99 -13.98 1.81
C MET A 10 -15.66 -13.95 2.57
N LEU A 11 -14.90 -12.85 2.54
CA LEU A 11 -13.64 -12.71 3.28
C LEU A 11 -13.80 -12.93 4.80
N ARG A 12 -14.91 -12.48 5.40
CA ARG A 12 -15.22 -12.73 6.82
C ARG A 12 -15.59 -14.19 7.12
N ALA A 13 -16.41 -14.81 6.28
CA ALA A 13 -16.70 -16.23 6.39
C ALA A 13 -15.41 -17.07 6.21
N LEU A 14 -14.51 -16.60 5.36
CA LEU A 14 -13.24 -17.25 5.03
C LEU A 14 -12.21 -17.26 6.15
N ALA A 15 -12.08 -16.14 6.86
CA ALA A 15 -11.22 -16.05 8.04
C ALA A 15 -11.65 -17.04 9.15
N LEU A 16 -12.94 -17.42 9.19
CA LEU A 16 -13.49 -18.32 10.22
C LEU A 16 -13.40 -19.81 9.87
N THR A 17 -13.24 -20.17 8.59
CA THR A 17 -13.33 -21.57 8.12
C THR A 17 -12.00 -22.16 7.64
N MET A 18 -10.87 -21.45 7.74
CA MET A 18 -9.59 -22.02 7.33
C MET A 18 -9.23 -23.26 8.18
N PRO A 19 -8.98 -24.43 7.55
CA PRO A 19 -8.53 -25.62 8.26
C PRO A 19 -7.15 -25.36 8.89
N SER A 20 -7.03 -25.52 10.19
CA SER A 20 -5.82 -25.24 10.98
C SER A 20 -4.71 -26.30 10.83
N SER A 21 -4.64 -27.02 9.70
CA SER A 21 -3.72 -28.14 9.54
C SER A 21 -2.60 -27.84 8.55
N ARG A 22 -1.39 -27.75 9.09
CA ARG A 22 -0.08 -27.44 8.47
C ARG A 22 0.16 -25.95 8.16
N ARG A 23 1.32 -25.47 8.59
CA ARG A 23 1.82 -24.11 8.36
C ARG A 23 2.04 -23.92 6.86
N ASP A 24 1.06 -23.34 6.18
CA ASP A 24 1.21 -22.93 4.77
C ASP A 24 1.95 -21.59 4.74
N ASP A 25 3.28 -21.66 4.80
CA ASP A 25 4.15 -20.47 4.78
C ASP A 25 3.99 -19.64 3.50
N GLU A 26 3.46 -20.24 2.42
CA GLU A 26 3.18 -19.52 1.18
C GLU A 26 1.83 -18.81 1.23
N GLY A 27 0.80 -19.44 1.79
CA GLY A 27 -0.48 -18.80 2.09
C GLY A 27 -0.36 -17.62 3.05
N HIS A 28 0.46 -17.75 4.10
CA HIS A 28 0.74 -16.62 5.01
C HIS A 28 1.43 -15.46 4.27
N ARG A 29 2.42 -15.75 3.41
CA ARG A 29 3.06 -14.70 2.58
C ARG A 29 2.09 -14.03 1.61
N SER A 30 1.16 -14.77 1.02
CA SER A 30 0.12 -14.18 0.16
C SER A 30 -0.82 -13.27 0.97
N LEU A 31 -1.17 -13.67 2.20
CA LEU A 31 -2.00 -12.85 3.09
C LEU A 31 -1.26 -11.59 3.55
N ASP A 32 0.02 -11.69 3.92
CA ASP A 32 0.88 -10.57 4.29
C ASP A 32 0.94 -9.53 3.16
N ARG A 33 1.18 -9.99 1.92
CA ARG A 33 1.17 -9.12 0.73
C ARG A 33 -0.17 -8.43 0.51
N LEU A 34 -1.28 -9.13 0.73
CA LEU A 34 -2.62 -8.55 0.60
C LEU A 34 -2.85 -7.45 1.64
N MET A 35 -2.42 -7.67 2.88
CA MET A 35 -2.52 -6.68 3.95
C MET A 35 -1.64 -5.45 3.66
N ASP A 36 -0.41 -5.66 3.20
CA ASP A 36 0.51 -4.57 2.84
C ASP A 36 -0.03 -3.74 1.67
N ALA A 37 -0.46 -4.41 0.59
CA ALA A 37 -1.04 -3.74 -0.57
C ALA A 37 -2.31 -2.98 -0.21
N GLY A 38 -3.18 -3.55 0.62
CA GLY A 38 -4.40 -2.89 1.09
C GLY A 38 -4.11 -1.67 1.96
N THR A 39 -3.05 -1.73 2.77
CA THR A 39 -2.61 -0.61 3.60
C THR A 39 -2.08 0.53 2.73
N TRP A 40 -1.18 0.25 1.79
CA TRP A 40 -0.67 1.25 0.85
C TRP A 40 -1.77 1.87 0.00
N LEU A 41 -2.69 1.05 -0.52
CA LEU A 41 -3.86 1.50 -1.27
C LEU A 41 -4.69 2.50 -0.46
N HIS A 42 -4.95 2.20 0.81
CA HIS A 42 -5.72 3.09 1.68
C HIS A 42 -5.01 4.44 1.89
N THR A 43 -3.71 4.41 2.21
CA THR A 43 -2.95 5.62 2.50
C THR A 43 -2.79 6.51 1.27
N GLU A 44 -2.58 5.91 0.10
CA GLU A 44 -2.45 6.63 -1.16
C GLU A 44 -3.79 7.17 -1.64
N ALA A 45 -4.90 6.45 -1.41
CA ALA A 45 -6.24 6.98 -1.69
C ALA A 45 -6.53 8.21 -0.83
N LEU A 46 -6.13 8.18 0.44
CA LEU A 46 -6.29 9.32 1.33
C LEU A 46 -5.43 10.50 0.88
N HIS A 47 -4.14 10.28 0.59
CA HIS A 47 -3.26 11.32 0.08
C HIS A 47 -3.76 11.90 -1.26
N SER A 48 -4.14 11.05 -2.21
CA SER A 48 -4.73 11.44 -3.50
C SER A 48 -5.97 12.32 -3.33
N SER A 49 -6.82 12.00 -2.34
CA SER A 49 -7.98 12.81 -2.00
C SER A 49 -7.58 14.19 -1.42
N MET A 50 -6.55 14.24 -0.58
CA MET A 50 -6.04 15.49 -0.02
C MET A 50 -5.46 16.40 -1.11
N VAL A 51 -4.67 15.89 -2.04
CA VAL A 51 -4.08 16.71 -3.12
C VAL A 51 -5.11 17.13 -4.18
N SER A 52 -6.17 16.33 -4.36
CA SER A 52 -7.19 16.60 -5.39
C SER A 52 -8.30 17.53 -4.91
N PHE A 53 -8.66 17.47 -3.63
CA PHE A 53 -9.82 18.18 -3.06
C PHE A 53 -9.47 19.08 -1.87
N GLY A 54 -8.26 18.98 -1.34
CA GLY A 54 -7.79 19.81 -0.24
C GLY A 54 -7.41 21.22 -0.67
N PRO A 55 -6.96 22.05 0.28
CA PRO A 55 -6.35 23.33 -0.05
C PRO A 55 -5.15 23.12 -0.99
N PRO A 56 -4.80 24.13 -1.82
CA PRO A 56 -3.64 24.05 -2.68
C PRO A 56 -2.42 23.60 -1.87
N TYR A 57 -1.73 22.58 -2.36
CA TYR A 57 -0.47 22.16 -1.77
C TYR A 57 0.53 23.32 -1.92
N ASP A 58 0.93 23.93 -0.81
CA ASP A 58 1.81 25.12 -0.76
C ASP A 58 3.28 24.83 -1.13
N HIS A 59 3.58 23.61 -1.59
CA HIS A 59 4.91 23.23 -2.04
C HIS A 59 5.01 23.36 -3.56
N ASP A 60 5.85 24.29 -4.02
CA ASP A 60 6.31 24.36 -5.41
C ASP A 60 7.14 23.11 -5.72
N ILE A 61 6.45 22.05 -6.16
CA ILE A 61 7.09 20.80 -6.61
C ILE A 61 7.39 20.96 -8.09
N ASP A 62 8.66 20.79 -8.47
CA ASP A 62 9.03 20.72 -9.89
C ASP A 62 8.54 19.38 -10.48
N MET A 63 7.43 19.43 -11.22
CA MET A 63 6.85 18.26 -11.87
C MET A 63 7.75 17.64 -12.97
N SER A 64 8.84 18.32 -13.36
CA SER A 64 9.85 17.76 -14.26
C SER A 64 10.93 16.95 -13.56
N ASP A 65 11.04 17.07 -12.23
CA ASP A 65 11.95 16.30 -11.39
C ASP A 65 11.21 15.11 -10.76
N THR A 66 11.43 13.92 -11.33
CA THR A 66 10.84 12.67 -10.82
C THR A 66 11.14 12.44 -9.35
N THR A 67 12.32 12.84 -8.87
CA THR A 67 12.71 12.64 -7.46
C THR A 67 11.81 13.45 -6.54
N GLN A 68 11.62 14.74 -6.85
CA GLN A 68 10.74 15.62 -6.07
C GLN A 68 9.29 15.15 -6.09
N VAL A 69 8.81 14.66 -7.25
CA VAL A 69 7.46 14.10 -7.36
C VAL A 69 7.31 12.85 -6.49
N VAL A 70 8.25 11.90 -6.57
CA VAL A 70 8.23 10.66 -5.78
C VAL A 70 8.29 10.99 -4.28
N ASP A 71 9.18 11.89 -3.87
CA ASP A 71 9.28 12.33 -2.48
C ASP A 71 7.98 12.95 -1.98
N ALA A 72 7.33 13.82 -2.76
CA ALA A 72 6.07 14.42 -2.39
C ALA A 72 4.95 13.36 -2.24
N LEU A 73 4.87 12.42 -3.18
CA LEU A 73 3.92 11.32 -3.16
C LEU A 73 4.11 10.42 -1.95
N LEU A 74 5.36 10.02 -1.69
CA LEU A 74 5.70 9.09 -0.63
C LEU A 74 5.51 9.71 0.74
N ASN A 75 5.98 10.95 0.95
CA ASN A 75 5.82 11.65 2.23
C ASN A 75 4.35 11.88 2.58
N GLY A 76 3.52 12.28 1.61
CA GLY A 76 2.09 12.44 1.83
C GLY A 76 1.34 11.13 2.05
N SER A 77 1.86 10.00 1.56
CA SER A 77 1.25 8.68 1.80
C SER A 77 1.69 8.11 3.14
N VAL A 78 2.98 8.18 3.47
CA VAL A 78 3.57 7.67 4.71
C VAL A 78 3.05 8.40 5.94
N CYS A 79 2.75 9.70 5.86
CA CYS A 79 2.17 10.43 7.00
C CYS A 79 0.78 9.90 7.43
N ASN A 80 0.10 9.19 6.53
CA ASN A 80 -1.20 8.56 6.75
C ASN A 80 -1.09 7.06 7.09
N LEU A 81 0.11 6.50 7.09
CA LEU A 81 0.37 5.06 7.23
C LEU A 81 0.48 4.66 8.70
N ASP A 82 -0.34 3.71 9.12
CA ASP A 82 -0.15 3.02 10.41
C ASP A 82 0.80 1.84 10.20
N PRO A 83 2.05 1.91 10.70
CA PRO A 83 3.06 0.90 10.45
C PRO A 83 2.67 -0.47 11.00
N ARG A 84 1.76 -0.53 11.99
CA ARG A 84 1.30 -1.80 12.57
C ARG A 84 0.46 -2.63 11.60
N LEU A 85 0.05 -2.04 10.48
CA LEU A 85 -0.70 -2.70 9.42
C LEU A 85 0.22 -3.35 8.38
N LEU A 86 1.53 -3.05 8.40
CA LEU A 86 2.51 -3.63 7.50
C LEU A 86 3.14 -4.90 8.08
N SER A 87 3.15 -5.97 7.30
CA SER A 87 3.65 -7.31 7.66
C SER A 87 5.16 -7.32 7.99
N GLY A 88 5.94 -6.49 7.28
CA GLY A 88 7.38 -6.33 7.50
C GLY A 88 7.71 -5.59 8.79
N VAL A 89 6.80 -4.75 9.27
CA VAL A 89 6.93 -4.07 10.56
C VAL A 89 6.32 -4.96 11.62
N LYS A 90 7.08 -5.99 12.02
CA LYS A 90 6.66 -6.93 13.09
C LYS A 90 6.01 -6.17 14.22
N HIS A 91 4.90 -6.69 14.74
CA HIS A 91 4.23 -6.21 15.95
C HIS A 91 5.21 -6.19 17.14
N VAL A 92 6.08 -5.18 17.19
CA VAL A 92 6.79 -4.80 18.38
C VAL A 92 5.68 -4.33 19.30
N GLN A 93 5.41 -5.09 20.36
CA GLN A 93 4.52 -4.66 21.43
C GLN A 93 5.10 -3.37 22.02
N GLY A 94 4.69 -2.22 21.48
CA GLY A 94 5.31 -0.92 21.75
C GLY A 94 5.09 0.10 20.63
N ASN A 95 5.67 1.28 20.79
CA ASN A 95 5.70 2.32 19.75
C ASN A 95 6.72 1.91 18.67
N VAL A 96 6.31 1.96 17.40
CA VAL A 96 7.25 1.86 16.27
C VAL A 96 8.20 3.05 16.33
N ALA A 97 9.51 2.79 16.31
CA ALA A 97 10.52 3.85 16.35
C ALA A 97 10.27 4.82 15.19
N PRO A 98 10.37 6.15 15.39
CA PRO A 98 10.13 7.13 14.33
C PRO A 98 11.14 6.96 13.18
N LEU A 99 10.81 7.47 11.99
CA LEU A 99 11.72 7.44 10.82
C LEU A 99 13.09 8.09 11.10
N SER A 100 13.19 8.97 12.10
CA SER A 100 14.46 9.58 12.51
C SER A 100 15.40 8.63 13.27
N ASP A 101 14.92 7.48 13.74
CA ASP A 101 15.76 6.46 14.37
C ASP A 101 16.43 5.60 13.27
N PRO A 102 17.78 5.53 13.19
CA PRO A 102 18.49 4.74 12.18
C PRO A 102 18.17 3.24 12.18
N LYS A 103 17.62 2.71 13.28
CA LYS A 103 17.18 1.31 13.40
C LYS A 103 15.68 1.16 13.17
N SER A 104 15.01 2.22 12.75
CA SER A 104 13.58 2.19 12.48
C SER A 104 13.29 1.29 11.28
N PRO A 105 12.26 0.43 11.38
CA PRO A 105 11.79 -0.34 10.23
C PRO A 105 11.19 0.56 9.13
N TRP A 106 10.93 1.84 9.43
CA TRP A 106 10.46 2.79 8.43
C TRP A 106 11.44 3.03 7.29
N HIS A 107 12.75 2.89 7.50
CA HIS A 107 13.71 3.05 6.42
C HIS A 107 13.51 2.01 5.32
N ASP A 108 13.31 0.74 5.69
CA ASP A 108 13.10 -0.33 4.72
C ASP A 108 11.76 -0.13 3.99
N VAL A 109 10.71 0.20 4.73
CA VAL A 109 9.36 0.50 4.16
C VAL A 109 9.41 1.69 3.19
N TYR A 110 10.12 2.75 3.56
CA TYR A 110 10.26 3.95 2.74
C TYR A 110 11.04 3.63 1.46
N ASN A 111 12.21 3.00 1.59
CA ASN A 111 13.08 2.69 0.45
C ASN A 111 12.44 1.71 -0.54
N GLU A 112 11.73 0.68 -0.04
CA GLU A 112 11.01 -0.26 -0.90
C GLU A 112 9.96 0.47 -1.73
N ARG A 113 9.15 1.33 -1.09
CA ARG A 113 8.10 2.06 -1.78
C ARG A 113 8.65 3.14 -2.71
N GLU A 114 9.70 3.84 -2.30
CA GLU A 114 10.42 4.82 -3.13
C GLU A 114 10.93 4.19 -4.43
N SER A 115 11.55 3.00 -4.35
CA SER A 115 12.02 2.28 -5.54
C SER A 115 10.87 1.94 -6.48
N LEU A 116 9.75 1.43 -5.95
CA LEU A 116 8.56 1.11 -6.75
C LEU A 116 7.97 2.35 -7.41
N LEU A 117 7.82 3.45 -6.67
CA LEU A 117 7.30 4.70 -7.22
C LEU A 117 8.24 5.29 -8.26
N THR A 118 9.55 5.26 -8.02
CA THR A 118 10.55 5.75 -8.99
C THR A 118 10.44 5.00 -10.32
N ASP A 119 10.37 3.68 -10.27
CA ASP A 119 10.24 2.85 -11.49
C ASP A 119 8.94 3.16 -12.25
N ARG A 120 7.85 3.44 -11.52
CA ARG A 120 6.52 3.71 -12.11
C ARG A 120 6.36 5.14 -12.63
N MET A 121 6.96 6.11 -11.96
CA MET A 121 6.90 7.52 -12.33
C MET A 121 7.96 7.88 -13.39
N SER A 122 8.97 7.03 -13.57
CA SER A 122 10.00 7.21 -14.60
C SER A 122 9.40 7.22 -16.01
N GLY A 123 9.62 8.32 -16.73
CA GLY A 123 9.18 8.49 -18.11
C GLY A 123 7.72 8.92 -18.28
N ALA A 124 6.93 8.98 -17.21
CA ALA A 124 5.61 9.57 -17.23
C ALA A 124 5.70 11.09 -17.03
N ARG A 125 4.97 11.86 -17.85
CA ARG A 125 4.82 13.31 -17.64
C ARG A 125 3.50 13.57 -16.95
N HIS A 126 3.56 14.10 -15.74
CA HIS A 126 2.38 14.54 -14.99
C HIS A 126 2.33 16.07 -14.99
N SER A 127 1.15 16.61 -15.21
CA SER A 127 0.92 18.06 -15.22
C SER A 127 0.73 18.64 -13.82
N SER A 128 0.47 17.80 -12.82
CA SER A 128 0.25 18.19 -11.43
C SER A 128 0.51 17.04 -10.45
N LEU A 129 0.70 17.36 -9.17
CA LEU A 129 0.79 16.36 -8.10
C LEU A 129 -0.50 15.54 -7.97
N ALA A 130 -1.67 16.14 -8.22
CA ALA A 130 -2.94 15.41 -8.18
C ALA A 130 -3.02 14.33 -9.26
N GLU A 131 -2.55 14.63 -10.47
CA GLU A 131 -2.45 13.63 -11.55
C GLU A 131 -1.45 12.53 -11.20
N ALA A 132 -0.29 12.91 -10.66
CA ALA A 132 0.73 11.96 -10.20
C ALA A 132 0.18 11.02 -9.10
N ALA A 133 -0.52 11.58 -8.10
CA ALA A 133 -1.13 10.81 -7.02
C ALA A 133 -2.26 9.90 -7.51
N GLY A 134 -3.04 10.34 -8.49
CA GLY A 134 -4.01 9.50 -9.18
C GLY A 134 -3.37 8.31 -9.90
N ALA A 135 -2.23 8.53 -10.56
CA ALA A 135 -1.46 7.45 -11.21
C ALA A 135 -0.91 6.44 -10.19
N THR A 136 -0.37 6.92 -9.07
CA THR A 136 0.07 6.08 -7.95
C THR A 136 -1.08 5.25 -7.38
N LEU A 137 -2.26 5.85 -7.20
CA LEU A 137 -3.45 5.13 -6.72
C LEU A 137 -3.86 3.99 -7.66
N LEU A 138 -3.84 4.22 -8.98
CA LEU A 138 -4.14 3.17 -9.96
C LEU A 138 -3.14 2.01 -9.87
N PHE A 139 -1.86 2.32 -9.65
CA PHE A 139 -0.84 1.30 -9.43
C PHE A 139 -1.13 0.47 -8.18
N SER A 140 -1.46 1.10 -7.04
CA SER A 140 -1.82 0.37 -5.82
C SER A 140 -3.08 -0.46 -5.91
N ILE A 141 -4.06 -0.04 -6.73
CA ILE A 141 -5.23 -0.87 -7.03
C ILE A 141 -4.77 -2.17 -7.71
N GLY A 142 -3.88 -2.06 -8.70
CA GLY A 142 -3.30 -3.22 -9.38
C GLY A 142 -2.56 -4.16 -8.43
N ASP A 143 -1.66 -3.63 -7.59
CA ASP A 143 -0.92 -4.41 -6.59
C ASP A 143 -1.87 -5.15 -5.63
N TYR A 144 -2.94 -4.47 -5.18
CA TYR A 144 -3.96 -5.06 -4.31
C TYR A 144 -4.75 -6.17 -5.01
N GLU A 145 -5.16 -5.96 -6.26
CA GLU A 145 -5.86 -6.96 -7.06
C GLU A 145 -5.00 -8.21 -7.30
N ASP A 146 -3.73 -8.03 -7.64
CA ASP A 146 -2.77 -9.14 -7.82
C ASP A 146 -2.55 -9.91 -6.51
N ALA A 147 -2.41 -9.21 -5.38
CA ALA A 147 -2.30 -9.84 -4.07
C ALA A 147 -3.57 -10.62 -3.69
N LEU A 148 -4.75 -10.07 -3.99
CA LEU A 148 -6.02 -10.73 -3.75
C LEU A 148 -6.16 -12.00 -4.61
N VAL A 149 -5.81 -11.93 -5.89
CA VAL A 149 -5.81 -13.11 -6.79
C VAL A 149 -4.85 -14.17 -6.25
N SER A 150 -3.67 -13.79 -5.75
CA SER A 150 -2.72 -14.73 -5.17
C SER A 150 -3.31 -15.50 -3.99
N VAL A 151 -4.02 -14.81 -3.07
CA VAL A 151 -4.70 -15.46 -1.94
C VAL A 151 -5.81 -16.40 -2.42
N LEU A 152 -6.62 -15.96 -3.39
CA LEU A 152 -7.72 -16.76 -3.93
C LEU A 152 -7.24 -18.02 -4.68
N ASP A 153 -6.19 -17.91 -5.49
CA ASP A 153 -5.58 -19.05 -6.21
C ASP A 153 -5.01 -20.07 -5.22
N ARG A 154 -4.33 -19.60 -4.17
CA ARG A 154 -3.80 -20.48 -3.12
C ARG A 154 -4.89 -21.29 -2.44
N TRP A 155 -5.98 -20.61 -2.11
CA TRP A 155 -7.11 -21.27 -1.48
C TRP A 155 -7.80 -22.26 -2.43
N GLY A 156 -7.97 -21.90 -3.72
CA GLY A 156 -8.54 -22.80 -4.73
C GLY A 156 -7.74 -24.09 -4.95
N ARG A 157 -6.43 -24.10 -4.67
CA ARG A 157 -5.58 -25.30 -4.74
C ARG A 157 -5.68 -26.20 -3.49
N GLN A 158 -6.25 -25.71 -2.40
CA GLN A 158 -6.41 -26.43 -1.13
C GLN A 158 -7.82 -27.00 -0.92
N ALA A 159 -8.80 -26.55 -1.71
CA ALA A 159 -10.19 -27.02 -1.71
C ALA A 159 -10.39 -28.22 -2.63
#